data_AF-A0A5R8LA28-F1
#
_entry.id   AF-A0A5R8LA28-F1
#
_cell.length_a   1.000
_cell.length_b   1.000
_cell.length_c   1.000
_cell.angle_alpha   90.00
_cell.angle_beta   90.00
_cell.angle_gamma   90.00
#
_symmetry.space_group_name_H-M   'P 1'
#
loop_
_entity.id
_entity.type
_entity.pdbx_description
1 polymer ?
#
loop_
_entity_poly.entity_id
_entity_poly.type
_entity_poly.pdbx_seq_one_letter_code
_entity_poly.pdbx_strand_id
1 'polypeptide(L)'
;MGEICTREKGHRGLHHRRGGSLLWNDLQADPPECSGAGTPAPPAATLDDGFPDGRGLCPVCWAFVSLESGVLTPHDSWRGDPTRAEADQRREWFNTFGW
;
A
#
# COMPACT_ATOMS: atom_id res chain seq x y z
N MET A 1 17.16 -19.62 -22.05
CA MET A 1 15.71 -19.87 -21.97
C MET A 1 15.37 -19.97 -20.49
N GLY A 2 14.63 -19.00 -19.95
CA GLY A 2 14.29 -18.98 -18.53
C GLY A 2 12.96 -19.71 -18.31
N GLU A 3 12.95 -20.65 -17.36
CA GLU A 3 11.76 -21.40 -16.97
C GLU A 3 10.77 -20.53 -16.21
N ILE A 4 9.48 -20.65 -16.55
CA ILE A 4 8.39 -19.86 -15.99
C ILE A 4 7.97 -20.50 -14.65
N CYS A 5 7.98 -19.71 -13.57
CA CYS A 5 7.50 -20.17 -12.27
C CYS A 5 5.99 -20.46 -12.32
N THR A 6 5.60 -21.68 -11.98
CA THR A 6 4.21 -22.18 -12.02
C THR A 6 3.48 -22.16 -10.67
N ARG A 7 4.07 -21.52 -9.64
CA ARG A 7 3.48 -21.49 -8.28
C ARG A 7 2.40 -20.42 -8.12
N GLU A 8 1.48 -20.65 -7.18
CA GLU A 8 0.33 -19.79 -6.87
C GLU A 8 0.77 -18.39 -6.39
N LYS A 9 0.02 -17.34 -6.75
CA LYS A 9 0.36 -15.96 -6.39
C LYS A 9 0.31 -15.77 -4.86
N GLY A 10 1.40 -15.27 -4.28
CA GLY A 10 1.50 -14.93 -2.84
C GLY A 10 2.25 -15.94 -1.97
N HIS A 11 2.99 -16.90 -2.56
CA HIS A 11 3.86 -17.79 -1.79
C HIS A 11 5.06 -17.04 -1.19
N ARG A 12 5.56 -17.48 -0.02
CA ARG A 12 6.83 -17.00 0.54
C ARG A 12 7.96 -17.33 -0.44
N GLY A 13 8.40 -16.31 -1.17
CA GLY A 13 9.46 -16.37 -2.17
C GLY A 13 9.06 -15.67 -3.47
N LEU A 14 9.83 -14.64 -3.83
CA LEU A 14 9.99 -14.02 -5.17
C LEU A 14 8.80 -13.21 -5.73
N HIS A 15 8.90 -11.87 -5.64
CA HIS A 15 8.05 -10.93 -6.37
C HIS A 15 8.86 -9.96 -7.24
N HIS A 16 8.53 -9.93 -8.54
CA HIS A 16 9.07 -9.03 -9.57
C HIS A 16 8.62 -7.57 -9.40
N ARG A 17 9.43 -6.63 -9.92
CA ARG A 17 8.94 -5.39 -10.54
C ARG A 17 9.54 -5.18 -11.94
N ARG A 18 8.82 -4.44 -12.79
CA ARG A 18 9.07 -4.17 -14.22
C ARG A 18 10.53 -3.84 -14.54
N GLY A 19 11.08 -4.55 -15.55
CA GLY A 19 12.32 -4.18 -16.26
C GLY A 19 13.60 -4.77 -15.69
N GLY A 20 13.96 -5.99 -16.12
CA GLY A 20 15.25 -6.62 -15.83
C GLY A 20 15.14 -7.85 -14.93
N SER A 21 15.36 -9.03 -15.51
CA SER A 21 15.32 -10.33 -14.84
C SER A 21 16.62 -10.60 -14.06
N LEU A 22 16.92 -9.80 -13.05
CA LEU A 22 17.95 -10.11 -12.05
C LEU A 22 17.26 -10.38 -10.72
N LEU A 23 17.64 -11.47 -10.07
CA LEU A 23 17.20 -11.83 -8.72
C LEU A 23 17.93 -10.91 -7.72
N TRP A 24 17.20 -10.08 -6.99
CA TRP A 24 17.76 -9.26 -5.92
C TRP A 24 17.57 -9.99 -4.58
N ASN A 25 18.62 -10.01 -3.76
CA ASN A 25 18.63 -10.60 -2.42
C ASN A 25 17.77 -9.76 -1.46
N ASP A 26 17.17 -10.36 -0.43
CA ASP A 26 16.34 -9.67 0.60
C ASP A 26 17.06 -8.47 1.24
N LEU A 27 18.39 -8.47 1.21
CA LEU A 27 19.26 -7.38 1.68
C LEU A 27 19.09 -6.05 0.93
N GLN A 28 18.49 -6.06 -0.25
CA GLN A 28 18.26 -4.87 -1.08
C GLN A 28 16.78 -4.50 -1.23
N ALA A 29 15.89 -5.21 -0.54
CA ALA A 29 14.50 -4.78 -0.44
C ALA A 29 14.44 -3.52 0.43
N ASP A 30 13.71 -2.50 -0.02
CA ASP A 30 13.36 -1.38 0.86
C ASP A 30 12.73 -1.94 2.14
N PRO A 31 13.11 -1.42 3.32
CA PRO A 31 12.48 -1.83 4.56
C PRO A 31 10.95 -1.72 4.42
N PRO A 32 10.19 -2.66 5.00
CA PRO A 32 8.75 -2.66 4.84
C PRO A 32 8.15 -1.35 5.41
N GLU A 33 8.76 -0.82 6.47
CA GLU A 33 8.38 0.42 7.13
C GLU A 33 8.39 1.63 6.18
N CYS A 34 7.28 2.37 6.17
CA CYS A 34 7.16 3.57 5.36
C CYS A 34 7.81 4.77 6.05
N SER A 35 8.68 5.48 5.32
CA SER A 35 9.26 6.75 5.78
C SER A 35 8.24 7.88 5.98
N GLY A 36 6.99 7.68 5.57
CA GLY A 36 5.88 8.60 5.83
C GLY A 36 5.31 8.53 7.25
N ALA A 37 5.70 7.54 8.06
CA ALA A 37 5.26 7.45 9.46
C ALA A 37 5.62 8.73 10.25
N GLY A 38 4.73 9.16 11.15
CA GLY A 38 4.87 10.39 11.93
C GLY A 38 4.61 11.69 11.16
N THR A 39 4.35 11.61 9.85
CA THR A 39 3.99 12.80 9.06
C THR A 39 2.60 13.30 9.48
N PRO A 40 2.43 14.61 9.71
CA PRO A 40 1.10 15.20 9.91
C PRO A 40 0.23 14.99 8.69
N ALA A 41 -0.99 14.51 8.90
CA ALA A 41 -1.95 14.30 7.83
C ALA A 41 -3.37 14.55 8.36
N PRO A 42 -4.23 15.24 7.60
CA PRO A 42 -5.64 15.27 7.92
C PRO A 42 -6.28 13.90 7.67
N PRO A 43 -7.42 13.60 8.32
CA PRO A 43 -8.28 12.51 7.90
C PRO A 43 -8.61 12.64 6.42
N ALA A 44 -8.57 11.53 5.69
CA ALA A 44 -9.01 11.51 4.31
C ALA A 44 -10.52 11.78 4.24
N ALA A 45 -10.98 12.35 3.11
CA ALA A 45 -12.41 12.48 2.84
C ALA A 45 -13.10 11.11 2.96
N THR A 46 -14.36 11.09 3.36
CA THR A 46 -15.08 9.84 3.60
C THR A 46 -16.09 9.61 2.48
N LEU A 47 -16.14 8.40 1.93
CA LEU A 47 -17.20 7.95 1.04
C LEU A 47 -18.50 7.75 1.82
N ASP A 48 -19.62 7.61 1.11
CA ASP A 48 -20.94 7.42 1.74
C ASP A 48 -21.04 6.13 2.56
N ASP A 49 -20.21 5.13 2.25
CA ASP A 49 -20.12 3.86 2.97
C ASP A 49 -19.23 3.93 4.24
N GLY A 50 -18.58 5.08 4.48
CA GLY A 50 -17.70 5.30 5.62
C GLY A 50 -16.21 5.08 5.33
N PHE A 51 -15.81 4.61 4.14
CA PHE A 51 -14.40 4.41 3.81
C PHE A 51 -13.66 5.77 3.68
N PRO A 52 -12.44 5.96 4.25
CA PRO A 52 -11.57 4.96 4.89
C PRO A 52 -11.60 5.03 6.43
N ASP A 53 -12.76 5.22 7.07
CA ASP A 53 -12.93 5.14 8.53
C ASP A 53 -12.08 6.16 9.32
N GLY A 54 -11.98 7.39 8.79
CA GLY A 54 -11.20 8.46 9.43
C GLY A 54 -9.68 8.31 9.31
N ARG A 55 -9.18 7.30 8.59
CA ARG A 55 -7.75 7.16 8.26
C ARG A 55 -7.26 8.31 7.39
N GLY A 56 -6.00 8.68 7.53
CA GLY A 56 -5.32 9.64 6.65
C GLY A 56 -4.68 8.96 5.44
N LEU A 57 -4.50 9.69 4.35
CA LEU A 57 -3.77 9.19 3.18
C LEU A 57 -2.27 9.54 3.31
N CYS A 58 -1.42 8.52 3.32
CA CYS A 58 0.03 8.72 3.37
C CYS A 58 0.54 9.29 2.04
N PRO A 59 1.22 10.45 2.01
CA PRO A 59 1.69 11.05 0.76
C PRO A 59 2.86 10.28 0.12
N VAL A 60 3.51 9.40 0.88
CA VAL A 60 4.69 8.63 0.43
C VAL A 60 4.26 7.34 -0.27
N CYS A 61 3.54 6.46 0.42
CA CYS A 61 3.16 5.15 -0.11
C CYS A 61 1.67 5.05 -0.51
N TRP A 62 0.90 6.12 -0.26
CA TRP A 62 -0.50 6.25 -0.65
C TRP A 62 -1.41 5.27 0.10
N ALA A 63 -0.95 4.65 1.19
CA ALA A 63 -1.77 3.85 2.10
C ALA A 63 -2.78 4.73 2.85
N PHE A 64 -3.96 4.17 3.16
CA PHE A 64 -4.80 4.72 4.21
C PHE A 64 -4.31 4.20 5.56
N VAL A 65 -3.90 5.11 6.43
CA VAL A 65 -3.24 4.80 7.70
C VAL A 65 -4.01 5.43 8.85
N SER A 66 -4.09 4.73 9.97
CA SER A 66 -4.64 5.28 11.20
C SER A 66 -3.91 6.56 11.60
N LEU A 67 -4.66 7.48 12.21
CA LEU A 67 -4.13 8.72 12.74
C LEU A 67 -4.09 8.66 14.26
N GLU A 68 -2.99 9.09 14.84
CA GLU A 68 -2.86 9.32 16.28
C GLU A 68 -2.41 10.76 16.48
N SER A 69 -3.16 11.55 17.26
CA SER A 69 -2.83 12.97 17.49
C SER A 69 -2.60 13.79 16.19
N GLY A 70 -3.26 13.43 15.09
CA GLY A 70 -3.14 14.12 13.80
C GLY A 70 -1.91 13.73 12.95
N VAL A 71 -1.18 12.67 13.34
CA VAL A 71 -0.06 12.13 12.56
C VAL A 71 -0.32 10.69 12.13
N LEU A 72 0.30 10.28 11.01
CA LEU A 72 0.24 8.91 10.52
C LEU A 72 0.96 7.98 11.50
N THR A 73 0.28 6.94 11.97
CA THR A 73 0.92 5.90 12.81
C THR A 73 2.01 5.17 12.04
N PRO A 74 2.96 4.50 12.74
CA PRO A 74 3.88 3.56 12.10
C PRO A 74 3.11 2.57 11.21
N HIS A 75 3.58 2.38 9.98
CA HIS A 75 2.96 1.50 9.00
C HIS A 75 3.98 1.05 7.97
N ASP A 76 3.71 -0.10 7.34
CA ASP A 76 4.46 -0.55 6.18
C ASP A 76 3.97 0.14 4.90
N SER A 77 4.90 0.33 3.96
CA SER A 77 4.60 0.82 2.63
C SER A 77 3.57 -0.09 1.95
N TRP A 78 2.51 0.49 1.40
CA TRP A 78 1.42 -0.27 0.78
C TRP A 78 1.94 -1.27 -0.28
N ARG A 79 1.46 -2.51 -0.20
CA ARG A 79 1.79 -3.62 -1.14
C ARG A 79 0.54 -4.18 -1.83
N GLY A 80 -0.60 -3.52 -1.69
CA GLY A 80 -1.91 -4.00 -2.14
C GLY A 80 -2.90 -4.07 -0.98
N ASP A 81 -4.18 -4.05 -1.32
CA ASP A 81 -5.26 -4.18 -0.34
C ASP A 81 -5.45 -5.66 0.03
N PRO A 82 -5.75 -5.98 1.30
CA PRO A 82 -5.80 -7.37 1.76
C PRO A 82 -7.04 -8.09 1.23
N THR A 83 -8.05 -7.35 0.77
CA THR A 83 -9.26 -7.90 0.16
C THR A 83 -9.63 -7.16 -1.12
N ARG A 84 -10.37 -7.84 -2.00
CA ARG A 84 -10.91 -7.20 -3.21
C ARG A 84 -11.93 -6.11 -2.90
N ALA A 85 -12.73 -6.27 -1.84
CA ALA A 85 -13.68 -5.26 -1.42
C ALA A 85 -12.98 -3.95 -1.00
N GLU A 86 -11.86 -4.02 -0.29
CA GLU A 86 -11.07 -2.83 0.03
C GLU A 86 -10.40 -2.23 -1.20
N ALA A 87 -9.93 -3.06 -2.15
CA ALA A 87 -9.41 -2.56 -3.42
C ALA A 87 -10.47 -1.80 -4.23
N ASP A 88 -11.71 -2.27 -4.21
CA ASP A 88 -12.83 -1.61 -4.90
C ASP A 88 -13.22 -0.29 -4.23
N GLN A 89 -13.32 -0.24 -2.89
CA GLN A 89 -13.55 0.99 -2.12
C GLN A 89 -12.43 2.01 -2.30
N ARG A 90 -11.17 1.56 -2.26
CA ARG A 90 -10.00 2.40 -2.53
C ARG A 90 -10.08 2.99 -3.94
N ARG A 91 -10.36 2.16 -4.94
CA ARG A 91 -10.51 2.63 -6.33
C ARG A 91 -11.62 3.68 -6.45
N GLU A 92 -12.76 3.44 -5.80
CA GLU A 92 -13.86 4.41 -5.76
C GLU A 92 -13.41 5.73 -5.12
N TRP A 93 -12.74 5.66 -3.97
CA TRP A 93 -12.23 6.84 -3.28
C TRP A 93 -11.32 7.70 -4.18
N PHE A 94 -10.35 7.07 -4.83
CA PHE A 94 -9.43 7.77 -5.75
C PHE A 94 -10.17 8.41 -6.93
N ASN A 95 -11.17 7.71 -7.49
CA ASN A 95 -11.98 8.23 -8.59
C ASN A 95 -12.89 9.41 -8.15
N THR A 96 -13.39 9.39 -6.92
CA THR A 96 -14.30 10.41 -6.38
C THR A 96 -13.55 11.67 -5.97
N PHE A 97 -12.42 11.54 -5.28
CA PHE A 97 -11.69 12.68 -4.69
C PHE A 97 -10.49 13.16 -5.51
N GLY A 98 -10.17 12.48 -6.62
CA GLY A 98 -9.27 12.98 -7.65
C GLY A 98 -7.81 13.10 -7.19
N TRP A 99 -7.13 11.95 -7.12
CA TRP A 99 -5.72 11.87 -6.73
C TRP A 99 -4.89 11.09 -7.76
#